data_AF-A0A6L6ZWZ4-F1
#
_entry.id   AF-A0A6L6ZWZ4-F1
#
_cell.length_a   1.000
_cell.length_b   1.000
_cell.length_c   1.000
_cell.angle_alpha   90.00
_cell.angle_beta   90.00
_cell.angle_gamma   90.00
#
_symmetry.space_group_name_H-M   'P 1'
#
loop_
_entity.id
_entity.type
_entity.pdbx_description
1 polymer ?
#
loop_
_entity_poly.entity_id
_entity_poly.type
_entity_poly.pdbx_seq_one_letter_code
_entity_poly.pdbx_strand_id
1 'polypeptide(L)'
;MSPIFYILRKKFDAIDEITGYLRERIYEGESLEDLKFDGRDDLTFLIRDVNRDIERLRDSYNPPEITEMIDFDDGTRTISVAIGGSYIRDVTSKTNEELLAEFKDDYLKNLDSYQAELDKRYRDLAGKGYLIEELLDF
;
A
#
# COMPACT_ATOMS: atom_id res chain seq x y z
N MET A 1 11.88 2.29 -3.66
CA MET A 1 10.46 2.13 -3.26
C MET A 1 9.90 3.52 -2.97
N SER A 2 8.74 3.89 -3.53
CA SER A 2 8.14 5.21 -3.28
C SER A 2 7.87 5.41 -1.78
N PRO A 3 8.12 6.59 -1.19
CA PRO A 3 7.84 6.87 0.22
C PRO A 3 6.41 6.52 0.64
N ILE A 4 5.45 6.63 -0.28
CA ILE A 4 4.03 6.38 0.00
C ILE A 4 3.72 4.89 0.17
N PHE A 5 4.33 4.02 -0.65
CA PHE A 5 4.21 2.57 -0.51
C PHE A 5 5.00 2.06 0.70
N TYR A 6 6.07 2.75 1.08
CA TYR A 6 6.78 2.44 2.33
C TYR A 6 5.89 2.67 3.57
N ILE A 7 5.12 3.76 3.59
CA ILE A 7 4.16 4.02 4.68
C ILE A 7 3.08 2.94 4.73
N LEU A 8 2.49 2.58 3.58
CA LEU A 8 1.53 1.46 3.51
C LEU A 8 2.15 0.19 4.08
N ARG A 9 3.36 -0.17 3.65
CA ARG A 9 4.06 -1.37 4.14
C ARG A 9 4.22 -1.36 5.65
N LYS A 10 4.55 -0.21 6.26
CA LYS A 10 4.65 -0.08 7.72
C LYS A 10 3.32 -0.35 8.43
N LYS A 11 2.20 0.04 7.85
CA LYS A 11 0.88 -0.27 8.42
C LYS A 11 0.56 -1.77 8.35
N PHE A 12 0.95 -2.44 7.26
CA PHE A 12 0.86 -3.90 7.19
C PHE A 12 1.72 -4.60 8.24
N ASP A 13 2.95 -4.14 8.45
CA ASP A 13 3.82 -4.69 9.50
C ASP A 13 3.17 -4.51 10.90
N ALA A 14 2.52 -3.36 11.15
CA ALA A 14 1.79 -3.12 12.40
C ALA A 14 0.53 -4.00 12.55
N ILE A 15 -0.21 -4.27 11.47
CA ILE A 15 -1.31 -5.26 11.47
C ILE A 15 -0.78 -6.62 11.91
N ASP A 16 0.36 -7.05 11.37
CA ASP A 16 0.96 -8.35 11.68
C ASP A 16 1.44 -8.41 13.14
N GLU A 17 2.01 -7.32 13.66
CA GLU A 17 2.45 -7.19 15.06
C GLU A 17 1.28 -7.29 16.06
N ILE A 18 0.22 -6.48 15.87
CA ILE A 18 -0.97 -6.50 16.74
C ILE A 18 -1.65 -7.87 16.67
N THR A 19 -1.75 -8.45 15.47
CA THR A 19 -2.31 -9.80 15.30
C THR A 19 -1.49 -10.85 16.06
N GLY A 20 -0.16 -10.73 16.05
CA GLY A 20 0.74 -11.60 16.81
C GLY A 20 0.49 -11.51 18.31
N TYR A 21 0.41 -10.28 18.84
CA TYR A 21 0.10 -10.02 20.24
C TYR A 21 -1.25 -10.65 20.65
N LEU A 22 -2.32 -10.38 19.89
CA LEU A 22 -3.64 -10.92 20.22
C LEU A 22 -3.67 -12.45 20.19
N ARG A 23 -2.92 -13.08 19.28
CA ARG A 23 -2.78 -14.56 19.24
C ARG A 23 -2.10 -15.10 20.49
N GLU A 24 -1.06 -14.44 20.97
CA GLU A 24 -0.34 -14.83 22.19
C GLU A 24 -1.26 -14.76 23.41
N ARG A 25 -2.00 -13.66 23.58
CA ARG A 25 -2.94 -13.48 24.70
C ARG A 25 -4.06 -14.52 24.72
N ILE A 26 -4.60 -14.86 23.55
CA ILE A 26 -5.61 -15.93 23.43
C ILE A 26 -5.01 -17.29 23.79
N TYR A 27 -3.76 -17.55 23.41
CA TYR A 27 -3.06 -18.78 23.80
C TYR A 27 -2.83 -18.86 25.33
N GLU A 28 -2.64 -17.72 25.98
CA GLU A 28 -2.55 -17.60 27.45
C GLU A 28 -3.91 -17.75 28.16
N GLY A 29 -5.01 -17.82 27.41
CA GLY A 29 -6.35 -18.11 27.90
C GLY A 29 -7.29 -16.90 27.96
N GLU A 30 -6.89 -15.73 27.44
CA GLU A 30 -7.74 -14.54 27.41
C GLU A 30 -8.78 -14.63 26.30
N SER A 31 -9.99 -14.14 26.58
CA SER A 31 -11.04 -14.09 25.56
C SER A 31 -10.82 -12.89 24.63
N LEU A 32 -11.29 -13.01 23.39
CA LEU A 32 -11.31 -11.87 22.46
C LEU A 32 -12.14 -10.70 23.00
N GLU A 33 -13.14 -10.95 23.84
CA GLU A 33 -13.98 -9.91 24.44
C GLU A 33 -13.19 -9.07 25.45
N ASP A 34 -12.34 -9.73 26.25
CA ASP A 34 -11.45 -9.05 27.20
C ASP A 34 -10.39 -8.22 26.47
N LEU A 35 -9.95 -8.68 25.29
CA LEU A 35 -8.94 -8.03 24.45
C LEU A 35 -9.48 -6.91 23.55
N LYS A 36 -10.72 -6.44 23.76
CA LYS A 36 -11.35 -5.40 22.92
C LYS A 36 -10.47 -4.15 22.83
N PHE A 37 -10.08 -3.61 23.99
CA PHE A 37 -9.26 -2.39 24.09
C PHE A 37 -7.76 -2.64 24.03
N ASP A 38 -7.32 -3.89 24.23
CA ASP A 38 -5.90 -4.29 24.24
C ASP A 38 -5.37 -4.63 22.84
N GLY A 39 -6.09 -4.26 21.78
CA GLY A 39 -5.57 -4.31 20.42
C GLY A 39 -6.57 -4.71 19.35
N ARG A 40 -7.75 -5.26 19.69
CA ARG A 40 -8.77 -5.57 18.67
C ARG A 40 -9.36 -4.31 18.04
N ASP A 41 -9.65 -3.28 18.83
CA ASP A 41 -10.06 -1.97 18.33
C ASP A 41 -8.99 -1.40 17.39
N ASP A 42 -7.74 -1.33 17.86
CA ASP A 42 -6.60 -0.82 17.07
C ASP A 42 -6.42 -1.58 15.75
N LEU A 43 -6.49 -2.91 15.79
CA LEU A 43 -6.42 -3.76 14.60
C LEU A 43 -7.56 -3.44 13.62
N THR A 44 -8.78 -3.29 14.14
CA THR A 44 -9.96 -3.01 13.32
C THR A 44 -9.88 -1.63 12.67
N PHE A 45 -9.49 -0.61 13.45
CA PHE A 45 -9.25 0.74 12.93
C PHE A 45 -8.12 0.76 11.90
N LEU A 46 -7.02 0.05 12.14
CA LEU A 46 -5.87 0.03 11.24
C LEU A 46 -6.21 -0.63 9.90
N ILE A 47 -6.96 -1.74 9.89
CA ILE A 47 -7.44 -2.38 8.66
C ILE A 47 -8.28 -1.39 7.83
N ARG A 48 -9.22 -0.70 8.47
CA ARG A 48 -10.08 0.30 7.81
C ARG A 48 -9.26 1.49 7.29
N ASP A 49 -8.29 1.96 8.07
CA ASP A 49 -7.42 3.07 7.70
C ASP A 49 -6.52 2.72 6.51
N VAL A 50 -5.98 1.50 6.46
CA VAL A 50 -5.21 1.02 5.31
C VAL A 50 -6.09 0.93 4.06
N ASN A 51 -7.33 0.43 4.16
CA ASN A 51 -8.24 0.40 3.02
C ASN A 51 -8.49 1.81 2.45
N ARG A 52 -8.83 2.75 3.33
CA ARG A 52 -9.06 4.15 2.97
C ARG A 52 -7.83 4.79 2.32
N ASP A 53 -6.64 4.49 2.82
CA ASP A 53 -5.41 5.00 2.24
C ASP A 53 -5.17 4.42 0.84
N ILE A 54 -5.41 3.13 0.61
CA ILE A 54 -5.28 2.52 -0.73
C ILE A 54 -6.25 3.18 -1.72
N GLU A 55 -7.51 3.37 -1.33
CA GLU A 55 -8.52 4.06 -2.15
C GLU A 55 -8.09 5.50 -2.46
N ARG A 56 -7.70 6.25 -1.42
CA ARG A 56 -7.24 7.64 -1.59
C ARG A 56 -6.04 7.73 -2.53
N LEU A 57 -5.10 6.79 -2.42
CA LEU A 57 -3.92 6.75 -3.28
C LEU A 57 -4.28 6.46 -4.74
N ARG A 58 -5.25 5.57 -4.96
CA ARG A 58 -5.79 5.29 -6.29
C ARG A 58 -6.40 6.55 -6.91
N ASP A 59 -7.19 7.29 -6.14
CA ASP A 59 -7.89 8.49 -6.61
C ASP A 59 -6.95 9.69 -6.77
N SER A 60 -5.87 9.76 -5.98
CA SER A 60 -4.92 10.86 -5.99
C SER A 60 -3.67 10.58 -6.83
N TYR A 61 -3.73 9.67 -7.81
CA TYR A 61 -2.58 9.41 -8.68
C TYR A 61 -2.16 10.69 -9.41
N ASN A 62 -0.91 11.09 -9.19
CA ASN A 62 -0.29 12.19 -9.90
C ASN A 62 0.83 11.64 -10.80
N PRO A 63 0.77 11.84 -12.13
CA PRO A 63 1.83 11.40 -13.03
C PRO A 63 3.17 12.04 -12.65
N PRO A 64 4.29 11.31 -12.77
CA PRO A 64 5.61 11.89 -12.53
C PRO A 64 5.97 12.90 -13.63
N GLU A 65 6.79 13.88 -13.28
CA GLU A 65 7.36 14.81 -14.25
C GLU A 65 8.51 14.12 -15.00
N ILE A 66 8.46 14.17 -16.33
CA ILE A 66 9.51 13.65 -17.21
C ILE A 66 10.19 14.82 -17.90
N THR A 67 11.49 14.99 -17.66
CA THR A 67 12.34 15.97 -18.35
C THR A 67 13.28 15.22 -19.29
N GLU A 68 13.27 15.57 -20.57
CA GLU A 68 14.25 15.07 -21.54
C GLU A 68 15.55 15.88 -21.43
N MET A 69 16.70 15.20 -21.55
CA MET A 69 18.00 15.84 -21.40
C MET A 69 18.85 15.79 -22.67
N ILE A 70 18.87 14.66 -23.37
CA ILE A 70 19.72 14.42 -24.56
C ILE A 70 19.06 13.37 -25.45
N ASP A 71 18.88 13.68 -26.73
CA ASP A 71 18.51 12.71 -27.76
C ASP A 71 19.74 12.14 -28.46
N PHE A 72 19.67 10.88 -28.85
CA PHE A 72 20.72 10.19 -29.59
C PHE A 72 20.24 9.81 -31.00
N ASP A 73 21.18 9.74 -31.95
CA ASP A 73 20.90 9.44 -33.36
C ASP A 73 20.32 8.02 -33.58
N ASP A 74 20.42 7.13 -32.59
CA ASP A 74 19.85 5.79 -32.62
C ASP A 74 18.37 5.73 -32.21
N GLY A 75 17.75 6.89 -31.96
CA GLY A 75 16.35 7.01 -31.55
C GLY A 75 16.12 6.77 -30.06
N THR A 76 17.19 6.62 -29.27
CA THR A 76 17.11 6.64 -27.80
C THR A 76 17.28 8.05 -27.26
N ARG A 77 16.86 8.24 -26.00
CA ARG A 77 16.99 9.51 -25.29
C ARG A 77 17.24 9.30 -23.82
N THR A 78 18.01 10.20 -23.23
CA THR A 78 18.18 10.29 -21.78
C THR A 78 17.03 11.10 -21.19
N ILE A 79 16.30 10.48 -20.28
CA ILE A 79 15.24 11.13 -19.51
C ILE A 79 15.66 11.26 -18.03
N SER A 80 15.05 12.22 -17.35
CA SER A 80 14.99 12.26 -15.90
C SER A 80 13.54 12.30 -15.45
N VAL A 81 13.20 11.46 -14.48
CA VAL A 81 11.84 11.30 -13.96
C VAL A 81 11.83 11.67 -12.49
N ALA A 82 10.97 12.62 -12.12
CA ALA A 82 10.75 13.00 -10.73
C ALA A 82 9.70 12.09 -10.10
N ILE A 83 10.11 11.24 -9.15
CA ILE A 83 9.24 10.31 -8.44
C ILE A 83 9.42 10.50 -6.94
N GLY A 84 8.35 10.95 -6.26
CA GLY A 84 8.32 11.00 -4.79
C GLY A 84 9.43 11.83 -4.14
N GLY A 85 9.84 12.92 -4.79
CA GLY A 85 10.90 13.81 -4.30
C GLY A 85 12.33 13.43 -4.71
N SER A 86 12.50 12.36 -5.49
CA SER A 86 13.79 11.93 -6.04
C SER A 86 13.78 11.98 -7.56
N TYR A 87 14.95 12.19 -8.16
CA TYR A 87 15.14 12.11 -9.61
C TYR A 87 15.82 10.80 -9.98
N ILE A 88 15.21 10.06 -10.90
CA ILE A 88 15.82 8.90 -11.54
C ILE A 88 16.21 9.33 -12.95
N ARG A 89 17.39 8.91 -13.43
CA ARG A 89 17.79 9.09 -14.84
C ARG A 89 17.81 7.73 -15.52
N ASP A 90 17.35 7.71 -16.76
CA ASP A 90 17.30 6.49 -17.56
C ASP A 90 17.50 6.79 -19.05
N VAL A 91 17.87 5.77 -19.82
CA VAL A 91 17.98 5.83 -21.28
C VAL A 91 16.89 4.95 -21.88
N THR A 92 16.06 5.50 -22.76
CA THR A 92 14.91 4.79 -23.31
C THR A 92 14.62 5.21 -24.74
N SER A 93 13.99 4.32 -25.51
CA SER A 93 13.40 4.62 -26.82
C SER A 93 11.90 4.91 -26.75
N LYS A 94 11.30 4.83 -25.57
CA LYS A 94 9.86 5.06 -25.35
C LYS A 94 9.53 6.55 -25.42
N THR A 95 8.35 6.86 -25.93
CA THR A 95 7.73 8.19 -25.89
C THR A 95 7.30 8.57 -24.47
N ASN A 96 7.04 9.86 -24.23
CA ASN A 96 6.55 10.32 -22.92
C ASN A 96 5.21 9.68 -22.58
N GLU A 97 4.34 9.51 -23.58
CA GLU A 97 3.02 8.89 -23.41
C GLU A 97 3.14 7.43 -22.97
N GLU A 98 4.02 6.65 -23.59
CA GLU A 98 4.29 5.26 -23.21
C GLU A 98 4.87 5.16 -21.79
N LEU A 99 5.83 6.01 -21.44
CA LEU A 99 6.42 6.02 -20.10
C LEU A 99 5.39 6.38 -19.02
N LEU A 100 4.57 7.40 -19.26
CA LEU A 100 3.51 7.79 -18.32
C LEU A 100 2.45 6.70 -18.16
N ALA A 101 2.10 6.01 -19.26
CA ALA A 101 1.19 4.87 -19.21
C ALA A 101 1.78 3.72 -18.38
N GLU A 102 3.06 3.39 -18.56
CA GLU A 102 3.75 2.37 -17.77
C GLU A 102 3.84 2.75 -16.28
N PHE A 103 4.23 3.98 -15.97
CA PHE A 103 4.28 4.44 -14.58
C PHE A 103 2.91 4.37 -13.89
N LYS A 104 1.83 4.68 -14.62
CA LYS A 104 0.47 4.56 -14.09
C LYS A 104 0.09 3.09 -13.89
N ASP A 105 0.37 2.23 -14.86
CA ASP A 105 0.08 0.80 -14.78
C ASP A 105 0.83 0.13 -13.61
N ASP A 106 2.12 0.40 -13.48
CA ASP A 106 2.94 -0.10 -12.36
C ASP A 106 2.44 0.43 -11.01
N TYR A 107 2.05 1.69 -10.93
CA TYR A 107 1.48 2.28 -9.71
C TYR A 107 0.18 1.57 -9.30
N LEU A 108 -0.74 1.38 -10.25
CA LEU A 108 -2.03 0.73 -9.99
C LEU A 108 -1.85 -0.76 -9.65
N LYS A 109 -0.97 -1.49 -10.35
CA LYS A 109 -0.64 -2.89 -10.02
C LYS A 109 -0.08 -3.06 -8.62
N ASN A 110 0.75 -2.11 -8.17
CA ASN A 110 1.23 -2.11 -6.79
C ASN A 110 0.07 -1.91 -5.80
N LEU A 111 -0.83 -0.97 -6.05
CA LEU A 111 -2.02 -0.77 -5.21
C LEU A 111 -2.95 -1.99 -5.21
N ASP A 112 -3.18 -2.62 -6.36
CA ASP A 112 -3.97 -3.85 -6.46
C ASP A 112 -3.34 -4.99 -5.64
N SER A 113 -2.02 -5.08 -5.61
CA SER A 113 -1.30 -6.06 -4.80
C SER A 113 -1.50 -5.81 -3.30
N TYR A 114 -1.42 -4.55 -2.86
CA TYR A 114 -1.72 -4.18 -1.47
C TYR A 114 -3.18 -4.42 -1.11
N GLN A 115 -4.14 -4.12 -2.00
CA GLN A 115 -5.55 -4.39 -1.77
C GLN A 115 -5.79 -5.89 -1.60
N ALA A 116 -5.26 -6.72 -2.50
CA ALA A 116 -5.41 -8.18 -2.40
C ALA A 116 -4.78 -8.74 -1.11
N GLU A 117 -3.65 -8.16 -0.68
CA GLU A 117 -2.99 -8.50 0.58
C GLU A 117 -3.85 -8.10 1.80
N LEU A 118 -4.48 -6.92 1.78
CA LEU A 118 -5.41 -6.45 2.81
C LEU A 118 -6.65 -7.33 2.88
N ASP A 119 -7.29 -7.59 1.74
CA ASP A 119 -8.50 -8.42 1.64
C ASP A 119 -8.27 -9.82 2.20
N LYS A 120 -7.09 -10.39 1.94
CA LYS A 120 -6.69 -11.69 2.49
C LYS A 120 -6.61 -11.64 4.02
N ARG A 121 -5.96 -10.61 4.58
CA ARG A 121 -5.87 -10.43 6.04
C ARG A 121 -7.22 -10.17 6.67
N TYR A 122 -8.02 -9.30 6.07
CA TYR A 122 -9.39 -9.02 6.50
C TYR A 122 -10.21 -10.31 6.61
N ARG A 123 -10.25 -11.14 5.56
CA ARG A 123 -10.97 -12.42 5.59
C ARG A 123 -10.46 -13.37 6.66
N ASP A 124 -9.14 -13.49 6.85
CA ASP A 124 -8.55 -14.35 7.87
C ASP A 124 -8.89 -13.88 9.30
N LEU A 125 -8.78 -12.58 9.56
CA LEU A 125 -9.02 -11.98 10.87
C LEU A 125 -10.51 -11.95 11.22
N ALA A 126 -11.37 -11.60 10.26
CA ALA A 126 -12.83 -11.65 10.42
C ALA A 126 -13.32 -13.08 10.66
N GLY A 127 -12.84 -14.05 9.86
CA GLY A 127 -13.22 -15.46 10.01
C GLY A 127 -12.81 -16.08 11.35
N LYS A 128 -11.87 -15.47 12.06
CA LYS A 128 -11.42 -15.85 13.41
C LYS A 128 -12.00 -14.97 14.52
N GLY A 129 -12.83 -13.98 14.19
CA GLY A 129 -13.45 -13.07 15.14
C GLY A 129 -12.52 -11.99 15.72
N TYR A 130 -11.32 -11.77 15.17
CA TYR A 130 -10.40 -10.75 15.68
C TYR A 130 -10.94 -9.33 15.45
N LEU A 131 -11.64 -9.12 14.34
CA LEU A 131 -12.18 -7.81 13.98
C LEU A 131 -13.53 -7.56 14.65
N ILE A 132 -13.84 -6.29 14.88
CA ILE A 132 -15.11 -5.85 15.46
C ILE A 132 -16.00 -5.34 14.32
N GLU A 133 -17.04 -6.11 14.00
CA GLU A 133 -17.92 -5.84 12.86
C GLU A 133 -18.56 -4.45 12.93
N GLU A 134 -18.90 -3.96 14.13
CA GLU A 134 -19.50 -2.65 14.37
C GLU A 134 -18.60 -1.46 13.96
N LEU A 135 -17.30 -1.68 13.79
CA LEU A 135 -16.32 -0.66 13.41
C LEU A 135 -15.91 -0.74 11.93
N LEU A 136 -16.38 -1.77 11.22
CA LEU A 136 -16.11 -2.06 9.83
C LEU A 136 -17.26 -1.57 8.94
N ASP A 137 -17.36 -0.26 8.75
CA ASP A 137 -18.21 0.31 7.70
C ASP A 137 -17.49 0.16 6.35
N PHE A 138 -17.89 -0.84 5.56
CA PHE A 138 -17.55 -0.95 4.13
C PHE A 138 -18.78 -0.68 3.27
#